data_AF-A0A382L4G3-F1
#
_entry.id   AF-A0A382L4G3-F1
#
_cell.length_a   1.000
_cell.length_b   1.000
_cell.length_c   1.000
_cell.angle_alpha   90.00
_cell.angle_beta   90.00
_cell.angle_gamma   90.00
#
_symmetry.space_group_name_H-M   'P 1'
#
loop_
_entity.id
_entity.type
_entity.pdbx_description
1 polymer ?
#
loop_
_entity_poly.entity_id
_entity_poly.type
_entity_poly.pdbx_seq_one_letter_code
_entity_poly.pdbx_strand_id
1 'polypeptide(L)'
;MCLKNLMLIVIFLPTILISTLFAEEPLELSSIEGSHSVGHDQNMLGINSYNKKKFDQALKHFQTASVVDRKKGEIFFNIGLTFHQMGEHLESAKNFQWAMKLSSNNKKTSESKLIQQPNCDNNPKIPCNLAKPEKHKLRLNDVVTPQPHISQSGGGGGGGY
;
A
#
# COMPACT_ATOMS: atom_id res chain seq x y z
N MET A 1 10.35 64.44 17.98
CA MET A 1 10.83 63.23 18.71
C MET A 1 9.88 62.08 18.41
N CYS A 2 9.96 61.51 17.21
CA CYS A 2 9.30 60.26 16.85
C CYS A 2 10.43 59.30 16.48
N LEU A 3 10.79 58.41 17.40
CA LEU A 3 11.53 57.17 17.12
C LEU A 3 11.69 56.45 18.46
N LYS A 4 10.73 55.59 18.81
CA LYS A 4 10.95 54.54 19.79
C LYS A 4 10.55 53.24 19.11
N ASN A 5 11.59 52.64 18.55
CA ASN A 5 11.78 51.19 18.46
C ASN A 5 10.62 50.46 17.79
N LEU A 6 10.70 50.45 16.45
CA LEU A 6 10.73 49.24 15.65
C LEU A 6 10.87 47.98 16.53
N MET A 7 9.73 47.46 16.98
CA MET A 7 9.64 46.09 17.45
C MET A 7 9.99 45.24 16.23
N LEU A 8 11.25 44.81 16.16
CA LEU A 8 11.67 43.63 15.43
C LEU A 8 10.84 42.49 15.98
N ILE A 9 9.63 42.33 15.45
CA ILE A 9 8.96 41.05 15.45
C ILE A 9 9.76 40.25 14.43
N VAL A 10 10.90 39.71 14.88
CA VAL A 10 11.46 38.51 14.28
C VAL A 10 10.38 37.46 14.56
N ILE A 11 9.38 37.42 13.69
CA ILE A 11 8.57 36.23 13.54
C ILE A 11 9.60 35.24 13.01
N PHE A 12 10.24 34.53 13.94
CA PHE A 12 10.85 33.26 13.64
C PHE A 12 9.66 32.36 13.33
N LEU A 13 9.09 32.53 12.13
CA LEU A 13 8.25 31.54 11.51
C LEU A 13 9.11 30.30 11.61
N PRO A 14 8.71 29.26 12.37
CA PRO A 14 9.34 28.00 12.18
C PRO A 14 9.01 27.62 10.74
N THR A 15 9.92 27.94 9.81
CA THR A 15 10.07 27.26 8.53
C THR A 15 10.64 25.87 8.81
N ILE A 16 10.09 25.22 9.84
CA ILE A 16 10.29 23.82 10.13
C ILE A 16 9.49 23.10 9.05
N LEU A 17 10.18 22.90 7.93
CA LEU A 17 10.24 21.61 7.26
C LEU A 17 8.87 21.06 6.82
N ILE A 18 8.18 21.73 5.89
CA ILE A 18 7.05 21.12 5.14
C ILE A 18 7.56 20.11 4.09
N SER A 19 8.68 19.43 4.35
CA SER A 19 9.30 18.50 3.40
C SER A 19 9.09 17.03 3.76
N THR A 20 8.18 16.69 4.68
CA THR A 20 7.58 15.35 4.71
C THR A 20 6.53 15.25 3.61
N LEU A 21 7.05 15.27 2.38
CA LEU A 21 6.35 15.12 1.12
C LEU A 21 5.70 13.73 1.09
N PHE A 22 4.43 13.66 1.47
CA PHE A 22 3.42 12.62 1.22
C PHE A 22 3.95 11.28 0.62
N ALA A 23 4.67 10.48 1.41
CA ALA A 23 4.87 9.08 1.08
C ALA A 23 3.62 8.32 1.53
N GLU A 24 2.83 7.80 0.58
CA GLU A 24 1.72 6.92 0.93
C GLU A 24 2.27 5.57 1.41
N GLU A 25 1.69 5.04 2.48
CA GLU A 25 2.08 3.77 3.10
C GLU A 25 1.12 2.65 2.70
N PRO A 26 1.55 1.38 2.76
CA PRO A 26 0.68 0.25 2.51
C PRO A 26 -0.55 0.20 3.42
N LEU A 27 -1.67 -0.28 2.89
CA LEU A 27 -2.94 -0.41 3.57
C LEU A 27 -3.13 -1.81 4.18
N GLU A 28 -3.54 -1.85 5.43
CA GLU A 28 -3.95 -3.08 6.11
C GLU A 28 -5.38 -3.49 5.73
N LEU A 29 -5.64 -4.80 5.73
CA LEU A 29 -6.99 -5.34 5.56
C LEU A 29 -7.68 -5.35 6.92
N SER A 30 -8.93 -4.87 6.98
CA SER A 30 -9.77 -5.07 8.16
C SER A 30 -10.01 -6.57 8.40
N SER A 31 -9.69 -7.04 9.60
CA SER A 31 -9.94 -8.40 10.09
C SER A 31 -10.65 -8.35 11.44
N ILE A 32 -11.43 -9.39 11.74
CA ILE A 32 -11.94 -9.63 13.09
C ILE A 32 -10.80 -10.26 13.90
N GLU A 33 -10.56 -9.77 15.10
CA GLU A 33 -9.48 -10.23 15.98
C GLU A 33 -9.56 -11.76 16.17
N GLY A 34 -8.47 -12.47 15.90
CA GLY A 34 -8.41 -13.94 15.96
C GLY A 34 -8.87 -14.70 14.70
N SER A 35 -9.30 -14.02 13.62
CA SER A 35 -9.67 -14.65 12.35
C SER A 35 -9.06 -13.88 11.17
N HIS A 36 -7.78 -14.13 10.90
CA HIS A 36 -7.10 -13.62 9.71
C HIS A 36 -7.11 -14.68 8.59
N SER A 37 -7.50 -14.26 7.37
CA SER A 37 -7.38 -15.09 6.18
C SER A 37 -5.91 -15.22 5.76
N VAL A 38 -5.58 -16.25 4.97
CA VAL A 38 -4.27 -16.34 4.29
C VAL A 38 -3.96 -15.05 3.53
N GLY A 39 -4.98 -14.39 2.96
CA GLY A 39 -4.81 -13.11 2.28
C GLY A 39 -4.43 -11.96 3.22
N HIS A 40 -5.03 -11.89 4.41
CA HIS A 40 -4.63 -10.93 5.45
C HIS A 40 -3.19 -11.15 5.90
N ASP A 41 -2.79 -12.39 6.20
CA ASP A 41 -1.43 -12.69 6.66
C ASP A 41 -0.39 -12.33 5.60
N GLN A 42 -0.66 -12.70 4.35
CA GLN A 42 0.20 -12.33 3.22
C GLN A 42 0.25 -10.81 3.03
N ASN A 43 -0.86 -10.10 3.21
CA ASN A 43 -0.84 -8.64 3.18
C ASN A 43 0.08 -8.08 4.28
N MET A 44 -0.05 -8.55 5.52
CA MET A 44 0.81 -8.11 6.64
C MET A 44 2.30 -8.40 6.40
N LEU A 45 2.64 -9.56 5.84
CA LEU A 45 4.02 -9.89 5.43
C LEU A 45 4.52 -8.95 4.32
N GLY A 46 3.65 -8.58 3.39
CA GLY A 46 3.93 -7.61 2.35
C GLY A 46 4.23 -6.22 2.92
N ILE A 47 3.42 -5.74 3.85
CA ILE A 47 3.62 -4.45 4.54
C ILE A 47 4.96 -4.43 5.27
N ASN A 48 5.27 -5.46 6.05
CA ASN A 48 6.56 -5.57 6.75
C ASN A 48 7.75 -5.57 5.78
N SER A 49 7.62 -6.23 4.64
CA SER A 49 8.67 -6.26 3.60
C SER A 49 8.83 -4.89 2.92
N TYR A 50 7.72 -4.21 2.63
CA TYR A 50 7.70 -2.87 2.06
C TYR A 50 8.38 -1.85 2.98
N ASN A 51 8.06 -1.88 4.28
CA ASN A 51 8.66 -0.99 5.28
C ASN A 51 10.18 -1.22 5.42
N LYS A 52 10.65 -2.44 5.13
CA LYS A 52 12.08 -2.79 5.05
C LYS A 52 12.71 -2.45 3.69
N LYS A 53 11.99 -1.77 2.79
CA LYS A 53 12.38 -1.44 1.42
C LYS A 53 12.71 -2.67 0.55
N LYS A 54 12.20 -3.84 0.91
CA LYS A 54 12.37 -5.10 0.16
C LYS A 54 11.22 -5.24 -0.83
N PHE A 55 11.19 -4.39 -1.84
CA PHE A 55 10.03 -4.24 -2.73
C PHE A 55 9.70 -5.51 -3.52
N ASP A 56 10.69 -6.28 -3.97
CA ASP A 56 10.43 -7.57 -4.64
C ASP A 56 9.72 -8.58 -3.72
N GLN A 57 10.08 -8.62 -2.43
CA GLN A 57 9.43 -9.50 -1.45
C GLN A 57 8.04 -8.99 -1.11
N ALA A 58 7.88 -7.67 -0.94
CA ALA A 58 6.59 -7.05 -0.72
C ALA A 58 5.62 -7.38 -1.86
N LEU A 59 6.08 -7.24 -3.12
CA LEU A 59 5.28 -7.52 -4.30
C LEU A 59 4.78 -8.96 -4.32
N LYS A 60 5.66 -9.93 -4.06
CA LYS A 60 5.30 -11.36 -4.00
C LYS A 60 4.23 -11.65 -2.95
N HIS A 61 4.37 -11.07 -1.75
CA HIS A 61 3.40 -11.22 -0.67
C HIS A 61 2.05 -10.59 -1.03
N PHE A 62 2.04 -9.37 -1.57
CA PHE A 62 0.80 -8.72 -2.00
C PHE A 62 0.13 -9.44 -3.18
N GLN A 63 0.91 -9.97 -4.13
CA GLN A 63 0.39 -10.80 -5.21
C GLN A 63 -0.25 -12.09 -4.68
N THR A 64 0.36 -12.73 -3.69
CA THR A 64 -0.21 -13.89 -3.00
C THR A 64 -1.51 -13.52 -2.30
N ALA A 65 -1.54 -12.41 -1.56
CA ALA A 65 -2.76 -11.90 -0.95
C ALA A 65 -3.87 -11.65 -2.00
N SER A 66 -3.50 -11.13 -3.18
CA SER A 66 -4.45 -10.86 -4.26
C SER A 66 -5.05 -12.12 -4.88
N VAL A 67 -4.35 -13.27 -4.85
CA VAL A 67 -4.90 -14.56 -5.31
C VAL A 67 -6.01 -15.02 -4.37
N VAL A 68 -5.79 -14.90 -3.07
CA VAL A 68 -6.72 -15.34 -2.03
C VAL A 68 -7.92 -14.40 -1.95
N ASP A 69 -7.67 -13.10 -1.85
CA ASP A 69 -8.67 -12.06 -1.57
C ASP A 69 -8.84 -11.07 -2.73
N ARG A 70 -9.18 -11.59 -3.92
CA ARG A 70 -9.29 -10.85 -5.21
C ARG A 70 -10.22 -9.62 -5.23
N LYS A 71 -11.04 -9.41 -4.21
CA LYS A 71 -12.04 -8.32 -4.15
C LYS A 71 -11.64 -7.17 -3.23
N LYS A 72 -10.47 -7.24 -2.58
CA LYS A 72 -9.99 -6.20 -1.66
C LYS A 72 -9.14 -5.18 -2.41
N GLY A 73 -9.65 -3.96 -2.56
CA GLY A 73 -8.95 -2.91 -3.30
C GLY A 73 -7.67 -2.43 -2.61
N GLU A 74 -7.56 -2.59 -1.29
CA GLU A 74 -6.35 -2.31 -0.50
C GLU A 74 -5.15 -3.15 -0.96
N ILE A 75 -5.37 -4.40 -1.36
CA ILE A 75 -4.30 -5.26 -1.85
C ILE A 75 -3.75 -4.72 -3.18
N PHE A 76 -4.63 -4.33 -4.10
CA PHE A 76 -4.22 -3.74 -5.38
C PHE A 76 -3.57 -2.38 -5.20
N PHE A 77 -4.00 -1.61 -4.19
CA PHE A 77 -3.31 -0.38 -3.81
C PHE A 77 -1.87 -0.68 -3.38
N ASN A 78 -1.66 -1.69 -2.54
CA ASN A 78 -0.33 -2.09 -2.07
C ASN A 78 0.57 -2.58 -3.20
N ILE A 79 0.02 -3.35 -4.15
CA ILE A 79 0.75 -3.74 -5.37
C ILE A 79 1.13 -2.51 -6.19
N GLY A 80 0.19 -1.58 -6.40
CA GLY A 80 0.41 -0.35 -7.14
C GLY A 80 1.49 0.54 -6.51
N LEU A 81 1.44 0.68 -5.19
CA LEU A 81 2.43 1.40 -4.39
C LEU A 81 3.81 0.74 -4.48
N THR A 82 3.87 -0.58 -4.43
CA THR A 82 5.14 -1.32 -4.55
C THR A 82 5.77 -1.13 -5.93
N PHE A 83 4.98 -1.24 -7.01
CA PHE A 83 5.47 -0.94 -8.36
C PHE A 83 5.91 0.53 -8.51
N HIS A 84 5.22 1.47 -7.85
CA HIS A 84 5.63 2.87 -7.83
C HIS A 84 7.03 3.05 -7.25
N GLN A 85 7.31 2.41 -6.11
CA GLN A 85 8.64 2.44 -5.48
C GLN A 85 9.72 1.76 -6.33
N MET A 86 9.35 0.75 -7.12
CA MET A 86 10.25 0.07 -8.05
C MET A 86 10.49 0.86 -9.35
N GLY A 87 9.77 1.96 -9.59
CA GLY A 87 9.84 2.74 -10.84
C GLY A 87 8.99 2.17 -12.00
N GLU A 88 8.23 1.11 -11.74
CA GLU A 88 7.36 0.43 -12.71
C GLU A 88 6.02 1.14 -12.82
N HIS A 89 6.05 2.37 -13.34
CA HIS A 89 4.93 3.29 -13.20
C HIS A 89 3.67 2.91 -13.99
N LEU A 90 3.78 2.18 -15.10
CA LEU A 90 2.63 1.71 -15.87
C LEU A 90 1.86 0.63 -15.09
N GLU A 91 2.57 -0.32 -14.50
CA GLU A 91 2.04 -1.42 -13.70
C GLU A 91 1.46 -0.89 -12.39
N SER A 92 2.12 0.11 -11.81
CA SER A 92 1.60 0.89 -10.70
C SER A 92 0.22 1.48 -11.02
N ALA A 93 0.11 2.23 -12.12
CA ALA A 93 -1.13 2.88 -12.53
C ALA A 93 -2.26 1.87 -12.81
N LYS A 94 -1.97 0.74 -13.46
CA LYS A 94 -2.95 -0.35 -13.67
C LYS A 94 -3.51 -0.90 -12.35
N ASN A 95 -2.66 -1.06 -11.34
CA ASN A 95 -3.07 -1.59 -10.04
C ASN A 95 -3.85 -0.57 -9.22
N PHE A 96 -3.49 0.71 -9.30
CA PHE A 96 -4.28 1.79 -8.71
C PHE A 96 -5.68 1.90 -9.31
N GLN A 97 -5.85 1.64 -10.61
CA GLN A 97 -7.19 1.54 -11.20
C GLN A 97 -8.00 0.36 -10.66
N TRP A 98 -7.37 -0.79 -10.46
CA TRP A 98 -8.02 -1.94 -9.80
C TRP A 98 -8.41 -1.61 -8.36
N ALA A 99 -7.53 -0.95 -7.61
CA ALA A 99 -7.81 -0.49 -6.26
C ALA A 99 -9.05 0.41 -6.24
N MET A 100 -9.09 1.45 -7.08
CA MET A 100 -10.23 2.37 -7.17
C MET A 100 -11.54 1.66 -7.55
N LYS A 101 -11.49 0.70 -8.48
CA LYS A 101 -12.66 -0.07 -8.91
C LYS A 101 -13.22 -0.98 -7.80
N LEU A 102 -12.35 -1.55 -6.98
CA LEU A 102 -12.72 -2.51 -5.94
C LEU A 102 -13.02 -1.83 -4.60
N SER A 103 -12.48 -0.64 -4.38
CA SER A 103 -12.60 0.13 -3.14
C SER A 103 -13.76 1.13 -3.14
N SER A 104 -14.91 0.82 -3.76
CA SER A 104 -15.99 1.80 -3.92
C SER A 104 -16.51 2.43 -2.61
N ASN A 105 -16.15 1.88 -1.43
CA ASN A 105 -16.45 2.43 -0.11
C ASN A 105 -15.21 2.65 0.80
N ASN A 106 -13.96 2.48 0.34
CA ASN A 106 -12.78 2.73 1.18
C ASN A 106 -12.20 4.13 0.92
N LYS A 107 -12.44 5.02 1.89
CA LYS A 107 -12.06 6.44 1.86
C LYS A 107 -10.55 6.66 1.64
N LYS A 108 -9.68 5.81 2.23
CA LYS A 108 -8.23 5.95 2.11
C LYS A 108 -7.75 5.76 0.67
N THR A 109 -8.27 4.75 -0.01
CA THR A 109 -7.94 4.50 -1.43
C THR A 109 -8.52 5.57 -2.35
N SER A 110 -9.73 6.08 -2.10
CA SER A 110 -10.32 7.12 -2.97
C SER A 110 -9.65 8.49 -2.84
N GLU A 111 -9.01 8.77 -1.70
CA GLU A 111 -8.34 10.05 -1.42
C GLU A 111 -6.85 10.07 -1.79
N SER A 112 -6.29 8.91 -2.20
CA SER A 112 -4.89 8.79 -2.61
C SER A 112 -4.58 9.68 -3.81
N LYS A 113 -3.51 10.48 -3.69
CA LYS A 113 -3.03 11.32 -4.80
C LYS A 113 -2.41 10.47 -5.90
N LEU A 114 -1.82 9.34 -5.54
CA LEU A 114 -1.27 8.36 -6.50
C LEU A 114 -2.36 7.75 -7.39
N ILE A 115 -3.60 7.67 -6.88
CA ILE A 115 -4.77 7.21 -7.63
C ILE A 115 -5.41 8.36 -8.44
N GLN A 116 -5.55 9.56 -7.86
CA GLN A 116 -6.21 10.70 -8.50
C GLN A 116 -5.37 11.33 -9.61
N GLN A 117 -4.05 11.29 -9.46
CA GLN A 117 -3.08 11.78 -10.41
C GLN A 117 -2.14 10.62 -10.75
N PRO A 118 -2.60 9.61 -11.52
CA PRO A 118 -1.66 8.70 -12.12
C PRO A 118 -0.68 9.59 -12.88
N ASN A 119 0.62 9.44 -12.62
CA ASN A 119 1.68 10.40 -12.94
C ASN A 119 1.96 10.51 -14.47
N CYS A 120 0.92 10.35 -15.28
CA CYS A 120 0.89 10.35 -16.73
C CYS A 120 1.40 11.67 -17.32
N ASP A 121 1.11 12.78 -16.65
CA ASP A 121 1.56 14.11 -17.09
C ASP A 121 3.10 14.24 -17.06
N ASN A 122 3.76 13.46 -16.19
CA ASN A 122 5.21 13.49 -16.00
C ASN A 122 5.94 12.28 -16.60
N ASN A 123 5.20 11.28 -17.11
CA ASN A 123 5.77 10.08 -17.72
C ASN A 123 5.00 9.70 -19.00
N PRO A 124 5.55 10.02 -20.20
CA PRO A 124 4.86 9.78 -21.47
C PRO A 124 4.63 8.28 -21.78
N LYS A 125 5.20 7.36 -20.99
CA LYS A 125 4.95 5.91 -21.11
C LYS A 125 3.65 5.47 -20.42
N ILE A 126 3.00 6.33 -19.63
CA ILE A 126 1.73 6.03 -18.95
C ILE A 126 0.61 6.75 -19.70
N PRO A 127 -0.33 6.04 -20.35
CA PRO A 127 -1.44 6.70 -21.02
C PRO A 127 -2.40 7.31 -19.99
N CYS A 128 -2.74 8.61 -20.13
CA CYS A 128 -3.71 9.29 -19.25
C CYS A 128 -5.12 8.68 -19.34
N ASN A 129 -5.39 7.96 -20.42
CA ASN A 129 -6.54 7.10 -20.67
C ASN A 129 -6.10 5.63 -20.51
N LEU A 130 -5.88 5.19 -19.27
CA LEU A 130 -5.79 3.76 -19.01
C LEU A 130 -7.22 3.20 -19.08
N ALA A 131 -7.52 2.46 -20.15
CA ALA A 131 -8.78 1.73 -20.30
C ALA A 131 -9.01 0.79 -19.10
N LYS A 132 -10.28 0.45 -18.81
CA LYS A 132 -10.65 -0.50 -17.74
C LYS A 132 -9.68 -1.68 -17.74
N PRO A 133 -9.00 -1.95 -16.61
CA PRO A 133 -7.91 -2.90 -16.64
C PRO A 133 -8.46 -4.30 -16.99
N GLU A 134 -7.80 -4.97 -17.93
CA GLU A 134 -8.09 -6.37 -18.26
C GLU A 134 -7.99 -7.24 -16.99
N LYS A 135 -8.70 -8.38 -16.97
CA LYS A 135 -8.67 -9.34 -15.85
C LYS A 135 -7.24 -9.49 -15.34
N HIS A 136 -7.05 -9.28 -14.04
CA HIS A 136 -5.75 -9.40 -13.39
C HIS A 136 -5.11 -10.76 -13.71
N LYS A 137 -4.15 -10.79 -14.64
CA LYS A 137 -3.39 -11.99 -15.03
C LYS A 137 -2.13 -12.04 -14.16
N LEU A 138 -2.23 -12.70 -13.01
CA LEU A 138 -1.04 -13.10 -12.25
C LEU A 138 -0.32 -14.19 -13.02
N ARG A 139 1.00 -14.08 -13.19
CA ARG A 139 1.79 -15.25 -13.57
C ARG A 139 2.04 -16.05 -12.31
N LEU A 140 1.80 -17.36 -12.40
CA LEU A 140 1.87 -18.27 -11.25
C LEU A 140 3.25 -18.27 -10.56
N ASN A 141 4.30 -17.91 -11.30
CA ASN A 141 5.68 -17.82 -10.80
C ASN A 141 5.94 -16.58 -9.91
N ASP A 142 5.02 -15.62 -9.90
CA ASP A 142 5.16 -14.37 -9.13
C ASP A 142 4.57 -14.51 -7.71
N VAL A 143 3.90 -15.63 -7.43
CA VAL A 143 3.19 -15.89 -6.17
C VAL A 143 4.06 -16.74 -5.26
N VAL A 144 4.18 -16.34 -3.98
CA VAL A 144 4.74 -17.22 -2.96
C VAL A 144 3.70 -18.31 -2.70
N THR A 145 4.05 -19.56 -2.97
CA THR A 145 3.19 -20.69 -2.60
C THR A 145 2.86 -20.59 -1.11
N PRO A 146 1.58 -20.49 -0.72
CA PRO A 146 1.21 -20.41 0.68
C PRO A 146 1.81 -21.60 1.42
N GLN A 147 2.69 -21.34 2.39
CA GLN A 147 3.12 -22.41 3.28
C GLN A 147 1.89 -22.86 4.07
N PRO A 148 1.69 -24.17 4.28
CA PRO A 148 0.59 -24.64 5.11
C PRO A 148 0.71 -23.98 6.49
N HIS A 149 -0.32 -23.24 6.89
CA HIS A 149 -0.40 -22.63 8.21
C HIS A 149 -0.38 -23.77 9.22
N ILE A 150 0.77 -23.99 9.88
CA ILE A 150 0.80 -24.74 11.13
C ILE A 150 0.22 -23.77 12.15
N SER A 151 -1.09 -23.84 12.34
CA SER A 151 -1.75 -23.29 13.51
C SER A 151 -1.02 -23.83 14.72
N GLN A 152 -0.24 -22.99 15.40
CA GLN A 152 0.19 -23.30 16.76
C GLN A 152 -1.06 -23.22 17.65
N SER A 153 -1.89 -24.26 17.61
CA SER A 153 -2.73 -24.60 18.75
C SER A 153 -1.79 -25.18 19.81
N GLY A 154 -1.20 -24.32 20.62
CA GLY A 154 -0.57 -24.69 21.88
C GLY A 154 -1.62 -25.14 22.90
N GLY A 155 -2.38 -26.18 22.56
CA GLY A 155 -3.23 -26.93 23.48
C GLY A 155 -2.37 -28.02 24.12
N GLY A 156 -1.61 -27.64 25.15
CA GLY A 156 -0.86 -28.57 26.00
C GLY A 156 -1.61 -28.81 27.31
N GLY A 157 -2.68 -29.59 27.26
CA GLY A 157 -3.24 -30.25 28.43
C GLY A 157 -2.46 -31.53 28.75
N GLY A 158 -2.09 -31.72 30.02
CA GLY A 158 -1.47 -32.92 30.60
C GLY A 158 -0.67 -32.48 31.84
N GLY A 159 -0.93 -32.91 33.08
CA GLY A 159 -1.59 -34.12 33.58
C GLY A 159 -0.53 -35.02 34.23
N GLY A 160 -0.56 -35.14 35.57
CA GLY A 160 0.31 -35.99 36.41
C GLY A 160 1.56 -35.27 36.92
N TYR A 161 1.90 -35.19 38.21
CA TYR A 161 1.52 -35.95 39.41
C TYR A 161 1.53 -34.99 40.61
#